data_AF-A0A4Y8V5F9-F1
#
_entry.id   AF-A0A4Y8V5F9-F1
#
_cell.length_a   1.000
_cell.length_b   1.000
_cell.length_c   1.000
_cell.angle_alpha   90.00
_cell.angle_beta   90.00
_cell.angle_gamma   90.00
#
_symmetry.space_group_name_H-M   'P 1'
#
loop_
_entity.id
_entity.type
_entity.pdbx_description
1 polymer ?
#
loop_
_entity_poly.entity_id
_entity_poly.type
_entity_poly.pdbx_seq_one_letter_code
_entity_poly.pdbx_strand_id
1 'polypeptide(L)'
;MAIVGFISGVASYVLVEGREAFAQTLAILMLVSWLLLVLEPWIRLLFHKMFGVQMPPVVMRVGTQMVHQESLFFALSFFLAATTWNHAQALFTATLTGSAVISVIDPIYHGQLAKRRGFYLVFHAMTLFAVLLVVLPLLLLLNTEQSLQLALIVSLVFSVPSLFGGMPNGHWWRMPLRFGGLIVLGLIIWQARTLIPPASLELNGITLSQQVDRAQRTPGESLQTISEADLRASGLYAWTHKLNFYDDVLGSWQIRVLTDSGQLIGLARFEVAGSTQ
;
A
#
# COMPACT_ATOMS: atom_id res chain seq x y z
N MET A 1 -0.78 -4.89 23.86
CA MET A 1 -1.29 -5.16 22.49
C MET A 1 -0.56 -4.35 21.42
N ALA A 2 -0.43 -3.02 21.54
CA ALA A 2 0.37 -2.20 20.61
C ALA A 2 1.81 -2.67 20.40
N ILE A 3 2.49 -3.09 21.49
CA ILE A 3 3.86 -3.61 21.44
C ILE A 3 3.94 -4.93 20.65
N VAL A 4 2.92 -5.80 20.72
CA VAL A 4 2.92 -7.07 19.97
C VAL A 4 2.71 -6.82 18.47
N GLY A 5 1.81 -5.91 18.10
CA GLY A 5 1.62 -5.50 16.69
C GLY A 5 2.83 -4.76 16.12
N PHE A 6 3.49 -3.92 16.93
CA PHE A 6 4.74 -3.24 16.56
C PHE A 6 5.90 -4.22 16.43
N ILE A 7 6.10 -5.13 17.39
CA ILE A 7 7.10 -6.20 17.31
C ILE A 7 6.79 -7.13 16.14
N SER A 8 5.52 -7.44 15.85
CA SER A 8 5.14 -8.23 14.68
C SER A 8 5.42 -7.50 13.36
N GLY A 9 5.20 -6.19 13.29
CA GLY A 9 5.50 -5.38 12.10
C GLY A 9 7.01 -5.23 11.87
N VAL A 10 7.77 -4.95 12.94
CA VAL A 10 9.24 -4.85 12.90
C VAL A 10 9.87 -6.22 12.65
N ALA A 11 9.37 -7.29 13.28
CA ALA A 11 9.81 -8.66 13.03
C ALA A 11 9.45 -9.10 11.61
N SER A 12 8.30 -8.69 11.07
CA SER A 12 7.97 -8.92 9.66
C SER A 12 8.96 -8.22 8.73
N TYR A 13 9.38 -6.99 9.03
CA TYR A 13 10.38 -6.30 8.22
C TYR A 13 11.76 -6.97 8.30
N VAL A 14 12.21 -7.36 9.50
CA VAL A 14 13.53 -8.00 9.73
C VAL A 14 13.58 -9.47 9.28
N LEU A 15 12.45 -10.19 9.28
CA LEU A 15 12.36 -11.60 8.81
C LEU A 15 12.06 -11.72 7.31
N VAL A 16 11.67 -10.62 6.65
CA VAL A 16 11.47 -10.60 5.19
C VAL A 16 12.79 -10.68 4.43
N GLU A 17 13.94 -10.38 5.08
CA GLU A 17 15.25 -10.87 4.65
C GLU A 17 15.34 -12.39 4.85
N GLY A 18 14.75 -13.15 3.92
CA GLY A 18 15.05 -14.58 3.72
C GLY A 18 13.93 -15.59 3.93
N ARG A 19 12.67 -15.21 4.22
CA ARG A 19 11.55 -16.18 4.29
C ARG A 19 10.23 -15.65 3.73
N GLU A 20 10.06 -15.71 2.40
CA GLU A 20 8.78 -15.40 1.70
C GLU A 20 7.56 -16.08 2.34
N ALA A 21 7.71 -17.33 2.81
CA ALA A 21 6.66 -18.10 3.46
C ALA A 21 6.11 -17.43 4.75
N PHE A 22 6.94 -16.66 5.47
CA PHE A 22 6.51 -15.97 6.68
C PHE A 22 5.58 -14.79 6.35
N ALA A 23 5.95 -13.98 5.35
CA ALA A 23 5.14 -12.86 4.88
C ALA A 23 3.79 -13.34 4.32
N GLN A 24 3.79 -14.44 3.55
CA GLN A 24 2.55 -15.05 3.05
C GLN A 24 1.64 -15.56 4.18
N THR A 25 2.21 -16.16 5.23
CA THR A 25 1.44 -16.63 6.39
C THR A 25 0.76 -15.46 7.12
N LEU A 26 1.50 -14.38 7.37
CA LEU A 26 0.94 -13.16 7.98
C LEU A 26 -0.13 -12.54 7.08
N ALA A 27 0.10 -12.48 5.78
CA ALA A 27 -0.85 -11.97 4.79
C ALA A 27 -2.17 -12.78 4.80
N ILE A 28 -2.10 -14.11 4.85
CA ILE A 28 -3.29 -14.97 4.94
C ILE A 28 -4.04 -14.72 6.25
N LEU A 29 -3.33 -14.69 7.39
CA LEU A 29 -3.94 -14.42 8.69
C LEU A 29 -4.66 -13.05 8.71
N MET A 30 -4.08 -12.07 8.04
CA MET A 30 -4.66 -10.74 7.88
C MET A 30 -5.96 -10.78 7.06
N LEU A 31 -5.98 -11.45 5.91
CA LEU A 31 -7.20 -11.60 5.09
C LEU A 31 -8.29 -12.36 5.83
N VAL A 32 -7.92 -13.41 6.57
CA VAL A 32 -8.87 -14.15 7.42
C VAL A 32 -9.46 -13.22 8.49
N SER A 33 -8.63 -12.40 9.14
CA SER A 33 -9.10 -11.46 10.16
C SER A 33 -10.07 -10.42 9.59
N TRP A 34 -9.81 -9.92 8.38
CA TRP A 34 -10.74 -9.04 7.66
C TRP A 34 -12.03 -9.73 7.24
N LEU A 35 -11.95 -10.98 6.78
CA LEU A 35 -13.13 -11.76 6.44
C LEU A 35 -13.99 -12.00 7.68
N LEU A 36 -13.37 -12.32 8.83
CA LEU A 36 -14.07 -12.47 10.11
C LEU A 36 -14.75 -11.16 10.54
N LEU A 37 -14.12 -10.00 10.32
CA LEU A 37 -14.76 -8.70 10.57
C LEU A 37 -15.96 -8.45 9.66
N VAL A 38 -15.87 -8.77 8.37
CA VAL A 38 -17.02 -8.63 7.47
C VAL A 38 -18.14 -9.58 7.90
N LEU A 39 -17.80 -10.80 8.31
CA LEU A 39 -18.74 -11.81 8.79
C LEU A 39 -19.24 -11.56 10.22
N GLU A 40 -18.80 -10.48 10.90
CA GLU A 40 -19.17 -10.15 12.28
C GLU A 40 -20.68 -10.29 12.56
N PRO A 41 -21.60 -9.71 11.77
CA PRO A 41 -23.03 -9.80 12.05
C PRO A 41 -23.53 -11.25 12.11
N TRP A 42 -23.04 -12.10 11.22
CA TRP A 42 -23.41 -13.52 11.14
C TRP A 42 -22.77 -14.32 12.27
N ILE A 43 -21.52 -14.02 12.61
CA ILE A 43 -20.82 -14.65 13.74
C ILE A 43 -21.54 -14.34 15.05
N ARG A 44 -21.98 -13.10 15.26
CA ARG A 44 -22.77 -12.70 16.44
C ARG A 44 -24.10 -13.45 16.53
N LEU A 45 -24.79 -13.58 15.40
CA LEU A 45 -26.06 -14.33 15.33
C LEU A 45 -25.84 -15.82 15.66
N LEU A 46 -24.79 -16.43 15.11
CA LEU A 46 -24.43 -17.82 15.38
C LEU A 46 -24.03 -18.02 16.86
N PHE A 47 -23.20 -17.13 17.41
CA PHE A 47 -22.76 -17.18 18.80
C PHE A 47 -23.96 -17.12 19.76
N HIS A 48 -24.91 -16.22 19.50
CA HIS A 48 -26.14 -16.13 20.28
C HIS A 48 -26.98 -17.41 20.18
N LYS A 49 -27.10 -18.00 18.99
CA LYS A 49 -27.84 -19.27 18.79
C LYS A 49 -27.18 -20.46 19.48
N MET A 50 -25.85 -20.55 19.46
CA MET A 50 -25.12 -21.70 20.01
C MET A 50 -24.96 -21.63 21.53
N PHE A 51 -24.64 -20.44 22.07
CA PHE A 51 -24.29 -20.27 23.48
C PHE A 51 -25.38 -19.57 24.30
N GLY A 52 -26.42 -19.02 23.67
CA GLY A 52 -27.48 -18.27 24.33
C GLY A 52 -27.05 -16.90 24.87
N VAL A 53 -25.78 -16.52 24.75
CA VAL A 53 -25.21 -15.27 25.28
C VAL A 53 -24.94 -14.28 24.16
N GLN A 54 -25.20 -12.99 24.40
CA GLN A 54 -24.81 -11.94 23.45
C GLN A 54 -23.31 -11.67 23.53
N MET A 55 -22.66 -11.56 22.38
CA MET A 55 -21.22 -11.28 22.33
C MET A 55 -20.93 -9.87 22.89
N PRO A 56 -20.06 -9.73 23.93
CA PRO A 56 -19.81 -8.45 24.57
C PRO A 56 -19.34 -7.39 23.57
N PRO A 57 -19.86 -6.15 23.62
CA PRO A 57 -19.44 -5.07 22.70
C PRO A 57 -17.94 -4.78 22.74
N VAL A 58 -17.31 -5.01 23.89
CA VAL A 58 -15.87 -4.81 24.11
C VAL A 58 -15.03 -5.73 23.22
N VAL A 59 -15.41 -7.01 23.11
CA VAL A 59 -14.68 -8.00 22.27
C VAL A 59 -14.59 -7.50 20.83
N MET A 60 -15.68 -6.91 20.36
CA MET A 60 -15.80 -6.49 18.97
C MET A 60 -15.10 -5.17 18.72
N ARG A 61 -15.22 -4.23 19.68
CA ARG A 61 -14.44 -3.00 19.66
C ARG A 61 -12.94 -3.27 19.64
N VAL A 62 -12.46 -4.16 20.52
CA VAL A 62 -11.05 -4.53 20.61
C VAL A 62 -10.63 -5.29 19.35
N GLY A 63 -11.42 -6.27 18.90
CA GLY A 63 -11.14 -7.05 17.71
C GLY A 63 -10.97 -6.17 16.46
N THR A 64 -11.92 -5.28 16.18
CA THR A 64 -11.81 -4.38 15.03
C THR A 64 -10.61 -3.44 15.12
N GLN A 65 -10.34 -2.88 16.30
CA GLN A 65 -9.16 -2.04 16.49
C GLN A 65 -7.86 -2.84 16.28
N MET A 66 -7.79 -4.08 16.77
CA MET A 66 -6.61 -4.94 16.59
C MET A 66 -6.36 -5.23 15.10
N VAL A 67 -7.40 -5.60 14.34
CA VAL A 67 -7.23 -5.85 12.90
C VAL A 67 -6.79 -4.58 12.17
N HIS A 68 -7.34 -3.41 12.51
CA HIS A 68 -6.86 -2.15 11.93
C HIS A 68 -5.40 -1.89 12.26
N GLN A 69 -5.04 -2.02 13.54
CA GLN A 69 -3.70 -1.75 14.03
C GLN A 69 -2.68 -2.69 13.35
N GLU A 70 -2.92 -4.00 13.38
CA GLU A 70 -2.06 -5.00 12.75
C GLU A 70 -1.94 -4.76 11.24
N SER A 71 -3.04 -4.47 10.55
CA SER A 71 -3.04 -4.15 9.12
C SER A 71 -2.20 -2.92 8.80
N LEU A 72 -2.34 -1.85 9.60
CA LEU A 72 -1.62 -0.60 9.38
C LEU A 72 -0.13 -0.77 9.64
N PHE A 73 0.28 -1.41 10.73
CA PHE A 73 1.70 -1.63 11.01
C PHE A 73 2.34 -2.61 10.04
N PHE A 74 1.61 -3.65 9.63
CA PHE A 74 2.06 -4.56 8.59
C PHE A 74 2.25 -3.82 7.26
N ALA A 75 1.23 -3.11 6.77
CA ALA A 75 1.34 -2.40 5.49
C ALA A 75 2.40 -1.28 5.54
N LEU A 76 2.52 -0.58 6.67
CA LEU A 76 3.43 0.55 6.83
C LEU A 76 4.89 0.14 6.63
N SER A 77 5.33 -1.07 7.04
CA SER A 77 6.71 -1.50 6.80
C SER A 77 7.06 -1.56 5.31
N PHE A 78 6.15 -2.07 4.48
CA PHE A 78 6.31 -2.12 3.02
C PHE A 78 6.24 -0.73 2.39
N PHE A 79 5.29 0.10 2.81
CA PHE A 79 5.18 1.45 2.27
C PHE A 79 6.37 2.33 2.65
N LEU A 80 6.92 2.22 3.86
CA LEU A 80 8.13 2.95 4.25
C LEU A 80 9.33 2.58 3.35
N ALA A 81 9.46 1.31 2.98
CA ALA A 81 10.50 0.84 2.07
C ALA A 81 10.29 1.31 0.62
N ALA A 82 9.04 1.29 0.13
CA ALA A 82 8.71 1.61 -1.26
C ALA A 82 8.52 3.12 -1.54
N THR A 83 8.48 3.98 -0.52
CA THR A 83 8.15 5.41 -0.69
C THR A 83 9.30 6.21 -1.28
N THR A 84 9.05 6.90 -2.39
CA THR A 84 9.94 7.98 -2.85
C THR A 84 9.67 9.27 -2.07
N TRP A 85 10.54 9.56 -1.09
CA TRP A 85 10.35 10.66 -0.12
C TRP A 85 10.40 12.07 -0.71
N ASN A 86 10.98 12.24 -1.90
CA ASN A 86 11.06 13.51 -2.63
C ASN A 86 9.87 13.72 -3.61
N HIS A 87 8.84 12.89 -3.51
CA HIS A 87 7.65 12.95 -4.36
C HIS A 87 6.37 13.03 -3.51
N ALA A 88 5.24 13.23 -4.18
CA ALA A 88 3.94 13.33 -3.55
C ALA A 88 3.49 12.00 -2.87
N GLN A 89 4.24 10.91 -3.11
CA GLN A 89 4.11 9.63 -2.40
C GLN A 89 4.32 9.73 -0.88
N ALA A 90 5.19 10.64 -0.43
CA ALA A 90 5.42 10.87 1.00
C ALA A 90 4.12 11.23 1.76
N LEU A 91 3.16 11.89 1.10
CA LEU A 91 1.89 12.28 1.70
C LEU A 91 1.02 11.06 2.04
N PHE A 92 0.97 10.07 1.15
CA PHE A 92 0.21 8.83 1.39
C PHE A 92 0.80 8.06 2.56
N THR A 93 2.12 7.87 2.56
CA THR A 93 2.82 7.16 3.63
C THR A 93 2.70 7.88 4.97
N ALA A 94 2.81 9.22 4.99
CA ALA A 94 2.56 10.00 6.20
C ALA A 94 1.12 9.86 6.71
N THR A 95 0.13 9.79 5.81
CA THR A 95 -1.28 9.55 6.17
C THR A 95 -1.47 8.16 6.78
N LEU A 96 -0.80 7.15 6.24
CA LEU A 96 -0.76 5.80 6.80
C LEU A 96 -0.09 5.76 8.18
N THR A 97 1.06 6.43 8.35
CA THR A 97 1.74 6.55 9.65
C THR A 97 0.84 7.22 10.67
N GLY A 98 0.20 8.34 10.33
CA GLY A 98 -0.76 9.02 11.20
C GLY A 98 -1.93 8.11 11.58
N SER A 99 -2.41 7.29 10.64
CA SER A 99 -3.47 6.31 10.89
C SER A 99 -3.02 5.19 11.82
N ALA A 100 -1.80 4.69 11.65
CA ALA A 100 -1.20 3.70 12.55
C ALA A 100 -1.11 4.26 13.98
N VAL A 101 -0.65 5.50 14.15
CA VAL A 101 -0.63 6.19 15.45
C VAL A 101 -2.03 6.34 16.04
N ILE A 102 -3.00 6.79 15.23
CA ILE A 102 -4.40 6.91 15.67
C ILE A 102 -4.94 5.55 16.15
N SER A 103 -4.62 4.44 15.49
CA SER A 103 -5.10 3.10 15.89
C SER A 103 -4.57 2.63 17.25
N VAL A 104 -3.42 3.15 17.69
CA VAL A 104 -2.81 2.82 19.00
C VAL A 104 -3.37 3.69 20.13
N ILE A 105 -3.75 4.94 19.84
CA ILE A 105 -4.17 5.89 20.87
C ILE A 105 -5.68 5.76 21.12
N ASP A 106 -6.05 4.96 22.12
CA ASP A 106 -7.45 4.66 22.48
C ASP A 106 -8.35 5.91 22.62
N PRO A 107 -7.94 7.00 23.30
CA PRO A 107 -8.77 8.20 23.39
C PRO A 107 -9.07 8.86 22.05
N ILE A 108 -8.18 8.72 21.06
CA ILE A 108 -8.37 9.28 19.72
C ILE A 108 -9.22 8.32 18.89
N TYR A 109 -8.85 7.03 18.86
CA TYR A 109 -9.54 6.01 18.10
C TYR A 109 -11.01 5.86 18.53
N HIS A 110 -11.27 5.62 19.82
CA HIS A 110 -12.64 5.44 20.32
C HIS A 110 -13.33 6.77 20.63
N GLY A 111 -12.58 7.77 21.07
CA GLY A 111 -13.13 9.03 21.55
C GLY A 111 -13.44 10.05 20.46
N GLN A 112 -12.78 9.98 19.30
CA GLN A 112 -12.99 10.92 18.19
C GLN A 112 -13.35 10.20 16.88
N LEU A 113 -12.52 9.25 16.45
CA LEU A 113 -12.66 8.58 15.16
C LEU A 113 -13.94 7.70 15.11
N ALA A 114 -14.08 6.75 16.04
CA ALA A 114 -15.20 5.80 16.08
C ALA A 114 -16.56 6.46 16.34
N LYS A 115 -16.57 7.66 16.95
CA LYS A 115 -17.82 8.43 17.15
C LYS A 115 -18.34 9.04 15.84
N ARG A 116 -17.45 9.38 14.91
CA ARG A 116 -17.80 10.03 13.64
C ARG A 116 -17.78 9.02 12.51
N ARG A 117 -18.95 8.49 12.17
CA ARG A 117 -19.10 7.37 11.20
C ARG A 117 -18.43 7.59 9.85
N GLY A 118 -18.46 8.81 9.31
CA GLY A 118 -17.79 9.13 8.04
C GLY A 118 -16.28 8.95 8.12
N PHE A 119 -15.64 9.51 9.16
CA PHE A 119 -14.20 9.34 9.37
C PHE A 119 -13.84 7.89 9.67
N TYR A 120 -14.65 7.19 10.47
CA TYR A 120 -14.44 5.77 10.75
C TYR A 120 -14.51 4.91 9.47
N LEU A 121 -15.49 5.18 8.59
CA LEU A 121 -15.64 4.49 7.31
C LEU A 121 -14.43 4.73 6.39
N VAL A 122 -13.98 5.98 6.27
CA VAL A 122 -12.79 6.31 5.48
C VAL A 122 -11.55 5.62 6.04
N PHE A 123 -11.38 5.63 7.36
CA PHE A 123 -10.27 4.96 8.03
C PHE A 123 -10.29 3.45 7.81
N HIS A 124 -11.47 2.82 7.94
CA HIS A 124 -11.67 1.39 7.70
C HIS A 124 -11.35 1.01 6.25
N ALA A 125 -11.93 1.73 5.28
CA ALA A 125 -11.69 1.52 3.86
C ALA A 125 -10.21 1.70 3.50
N MET A 126 -9.56 2.76 4.00
CA MET A 126 -8.15 3.04 3.75
C MET A 126 -7.24 1.96 4.35
N THR A 127 -7.57 1.46 5.54
CA THR A 127 -6.79 0.39 6.17
C THR A 127 -6.87 -0.90 5.38
N LEU A 128 -8.07 -1.30 4.95
CA LEU A 128 -8.26 -2.47 4.09
C LEU A 128 -7.57 -2.27 2.73
N PHE A 129 -7.72 -1.10 2.13
CA PHE A 129 -7.07 -0.76 0.87
C PHE A 129 -5.55 -0.90 0.94
N ALA A 130 -4.93 -0.30 1.98
CA ALA A 130 -3.49 -0.34 2.16
C ALA A 130 -2.96 -1.76 2.36
N VAL A 131 -3.63 -2.58 3.18
CA VAL A 131 -3.20 -3.96 3.39
C VAL A 131 -3.40 -4.82 2.16
N LEU A 132 -4.47 -4.61 1.38
CA LEU A 132 -4.70 -5.32 0.11
C LEU A 132 -3.65 -4.98 -0.94
N LEU A 133 -3.20 -3.72 -1.02
CA LEU A 133 -2.11 -3.31 -1.93
C LEU A 133 -0.82 -4.10 -1.70
N VAL A 134 -0.56 -4.49 -0.45
CA VAL A 134 0.59 -5.32 -0.07
C VAL A 134 0.29 -6.81 -0.26
N VAL A 135 -0.85 -7.28 0.24
CA VAL A 135 -1.15 -8.70 0.35
C VAL A 135 -1.54 -9.34 -0.99
N LEU A 136 -2.33 -8.67 -1.82
CA LEU A 136 -2.80 -9.23 -3.09
C LEU A 136 -1.66 -9.65 -4.03
N PRO A 137 -0.64 -8.82 -4.31
CA PRO A 137 0.44 -9.23 -5.21
C PRO A 137 1.31 -10.33 -4.59
N LEU A 138 1.48 -10.34 -3.25
CA LEU A 138 2.21 -11.40 -2.55
C LEU A 138 1.54 -12.77 -2.64
N LEU A 139 0.20 -12.82 -2.64
CA LEU A 139 -0.55 -14.09 -2.64
C LEU A 139 -0.98 -14.53 -4.03
N LEU A 140 -1.32 -13.58 -4.91
CA LEU A 140 -1.95 -13.86 -6.20
C LEU A 140 -1.05 -13.55 -7.40
N LEU A 141 0.20 -13.13 -7.17
CA LEU A 141 1.18 -12.78 -8.21
C LEU A 141 0.63 -11.76 -9.21
N LEU A 142 -0.22 -10.86 -8.73
CA LEU A 142 -0.83 -9.80 -9.54
C LEU A 142 0.20 -8.71 -9.85
N ASN A 143 0.07 -8.10 -11.03
CA ASN A 143 0.81 -6.89 -11.31
C ASN A 143 0.31 -5.72 -10.46
N THR A 144 1.12 -4.65 -10.35
CA THR A 144 0.82 -3.50 -9.49
C THR A 144 -0.51 -2.83 -9.83
N GLU A 145 -0.89 -2.79 -11.10
CA GLU A 145 -2.15 -2.19 -11.54
C GLU A 145 -3.37 -3.02 -11.13
N GLN A 146 -3.35 -4.32 -11.40
CA GLN A 146 -4.39 -5.27 -11.02
C GLN A 146 -4.58 -5.28 -9.51
N SER A 147 -3.48 -5.27 -8.75
CA SER A 147 -3.51 -5.15 -7.30
C SER A 147 -4.21 -3.86 -6.85
N LEU A 148 -3.86 -2.72 -7.45
CA LEU A 148 -4.49 -1.43 -7.11
C LEU A 148 -6.00 -1.42 -7.40
N GLN A 149 -6.39 -1.88 -8.60
CA GLN A 149 -7.81 -1.94 -8.99
C GLN A 149 -8.59 -2.87 -8.05
N LEU A 150 -8.07 -4.07 -7.78
CA LEU A 150 -8.73 -5.05 -6.93
C LEU A 150 -8.77 -4.59 -5.47
N ALA A 151 -7.68 -4.02 -4.94
CA ALA A 151 -7.64 -3.42 -3.61
C ALA A 151 -8.69 -2.31 -3.46
N LEU A 152 -8.83 -1.44 -4.46
CA LEU A 152 -9.81 -0.37 -4.45
C LEU A 152 -11.24 -0.92 -4.45
N ILE A 153 -11.55 -1.85 -5.37
CA ILE A 153 -12.89 -2.44 -5.48
C ILE A 153 -13.24 -3.21 -4.20
N VAL A 154 -12.37 -4.11 -3.76
CA VAL A 154 -12.61 -4.94 -2.58
C VAL A 154 -12.74 -4.09 -1.32
N SER A 155 -11.89 -3.08 -1.12
CA SER A 155 -11.98 -2.20 0.05
C SER A 155 -13.30 -1.42 0.11
N LEU A 156 -13.80 -0.93 -1.03
CA LEU A 156 -15.08 -0.24 -1.10
C LEU A 156 -16.25 -1.21 -0.86
N VAL A 157 -16.24 -2.39 -1.48
CA VAL A 157 -17.27 -3.42 -1.31
C VAL A 157 -17.33 -3.88 0.15
N PHE A 158 -16.19 -4.14 0.77
CA PHE A 158 -16.11 -4.61 2.17
C PHE A 158 -16.44 -3.51 3.19
N SER A 159 -16.45 -2.24 2.76
CA SER A 159 -16.92 -1.11 3.58
C SER A 159 -18.44 -0.90 3.54
N VAL A 160 -19.15 -1.53 2.61
CA VAL A 160 -20.61 -1.43 2.47
C VAL A 160 -21.37 -1.90 3.72
N PRO A 161 -21.05 -3.05 4.36
CA PRO A 161 -21.70 -3.48 5.60
C PRO A 161 -21.70 -2.40 6.70
N SER A 162 -20.62 -1.62 6.81
CA SER A 162 -20.48 -0.54 7.79
C SER A 162 -21.47 0.61 7.59
N LEU A 163 -22.07 0.76 6.40
CA LEU A 163 -23.10 1.76 6.12
C LEU A 163 -24.43 1.46 6.83
N PHE A 164 -24.68 0.19 7.16
CA PHE A 164 -25.96 -0.28 7.71
C PHE A 164 -26.03 -0.25 9.24
N GLY A 165 -24.90 -0.34 9.94
CA GLY A 165 -24.80 -0.42 11.42
C GLY A 165 -25.18 0.84 12.21
N GLY A 166 -25.99 1.73 11.64
CA GLY A 166 -26.17 3.08 12.15
C GLY A 166 -27.50 3.76 11.82
N MET A 167 -28.57 3.02 11.61
CA MET A 167 -29.88 3.61 11.35
C MET A 167 -30.77 3.59 12.59
N PRO A 168 -30.76 4.66 13.43
CA PRO A 168 -31.70 4.75 14.54
C PRO A 168 -33.16 4.92 14.09
N ASN A 169 -33.42 5.51 12.91
CA ASN A 169 -34.79 5.89 12.47
C ASN A 169 -35.13 5.58 10.99
N GLY A 170 -34.76 4.42 10.42
CA GLY A 170 -35.36 3.96 9.15
C GLY A 170 -35.24 4.85 7.89
N HIS A 171 -34.33 5.83 7.85
CA HIS A 171 -34.16 6.74 6.70
C HIS A 171 -33.36 6.08 5.55
N TRP A 172 -33.91 5.02 4.98
CA TRP A 172 -33.36 4.29 3.83
C TRP A 172 -33.08 5.22 2.63
N TRP A 173 -33.82 6.31 2.49
CA TRP A 173 -33.62 7.33 1.44
C TRP A 173 -32.27 8.06 1.51
N ARG A 174 -31.54 8.00 2.64
CA ARG A 174 -30.17 8.53 2.74
C ARG A 174 -29.10 7.53 2.30
N MET A 175 -29.46 6.28 2.00
CA MET A 175 -28.51 5.27 1.52
C MET A 175 -27.85 5.64 0.20
N PRO A 176 -28.57 6.13 -0.82
CA PRO A 176 -27.95 6.55 -2.08
C PRO A 176 -26.83 7.58 -1.86
N LEU A 177 -27.01 8.51 -0.91
CA LEU A 177 -25.99 9.50 -0.56
C LEU A 177 -24.73 8.87 0.04
N ARG A 178 -24.89 7.85 0.90
CA ARG A 178 -23.76 7.15 1.53
C ARG A 178 -23.00 6.25 0.54
N PHE A 179 -23.73 5.53 -0.31
CA PHE A 179 -23.15 4.78 -1.42
C PHE A 179 -22.44 5.70 -2.40
N GLY A 180 -23.07 6.83 -2.75
CA GLY A 180 -22.43 7.89 -3.53
C GLY A 180 -21.14 8.40 -2.89
N GLY A 181 -21.10 8.54 -1.57
CA GLY A 181 -19.89 8.89 -0.83
C GLY A 181 -18.75 7.89 -1.00
N LEU A 182 -19.04 6.57 -0.97
CA LEU A 182 -18.03 5.54 -1.24
C LEU A 182 -17.53 5.57 -2.69
N ILE A 183 -18.43 5.80 -3.66
CA ILE A 183 -18.06 5.94 -5.07
C ILE A 183 -17.14 7.15 -5.26
N VAL A 184 -17.51 8.30 -4.68
CA VAL A 184 -16.69 9.52 -4.73
C VAL A 184 -15.32 9.29 -4.08
N LEU A 185 -15.28 8.63 -2.91
CA LEU A 185 -14.01 8.24 -2.28
C LEU A 185 -13.16 7.39 -3.22
N GLY A 186 -13.76 6.39 -3.87
CA GLY A 186 -13.08 5.54 -4.85
C GLY A 186 -12.50 6.30 -6.03
N LEU A 187 -13.28 7.24 -6.59
CA LEU A 187 -12.83 8.10 -7.69
C LEU A 187 -11.69 9.04 -7.27
N ILE A 188 -11.76 9.59 -6.06
CA ILE A 188 -10.67 10.43 -5.49
C ILE A 188 -9.39 9.60 -5.37
N ILE A 189 -9.46 8.39 -4.80
CA ILE A 189 -8.30 7.49 -4.65
C ILE A 189 -7.74 7.11 -6.03
N TRP A 190 -8.61 6.77 -6.99
CA TRP A 190 -8.20 6.44 -8.36
C TRP A 190 -7.47 7.59 -9.05
N GLN A 191 -7.94 8.83 -8.86
CA GLN A 191 -7.29 10.02 -9.40
C GLN A 191 -5.97 10.31 -8.68
N ALA A 192 -5.91 10.03 -7.38
CA ALA A 192 -4.74 10.20 -6.53
C ALA A 192 -3.77 9.00 -6.55
N ARG A 193 -3.95 8.01 -7.44
CA ARG A 193 -3.16 6.77 -7.46
C ARG A 193 -1.65 6.99 -7.63
N THR A 194 -1.25 8.11 -8.20
CA THR A 194 0.16 8.51 -8.35
C THR A 194 0.83 8.84 -7.01
N LEU A 195 0.04 9.19 -5.99
CA LEU A 195 0.49 9.37 -4.61
C LEU A 195 0.75 8.04 -3.90
N ILE A 196 0.31 6.91 -4.46
CA ILE A 196 0.41 5.62 -3.79
C ILE A 196 1.75 4.98 -4.19
N PRO A 197 2.67 4.70 -3.25
CA PRO A 197 3.89 3.99 -3.54
C PRO A 197 3.59 2.55 -3.99
N PRO A 198 4.36 1.98 -4.92
CA PRO A 198 4.19 0.60 -5.34
C PRO A 198 4.77 -0.37 -4.28
N ALA A 199 4.00 -0.68 -3.24
CA ALA A 199 4.48 -1.45 -2.06
C ALA A 199 5.01 -2.86 -2.36
N SER A 200 4.64 -3.46 -3.49
CA SER A 200 5.09 -4.79 -3.93
C SER A 200 6.37 -4.76 -4.76
N LEU A 201 6.86 -3.57 -5.11
CA LEU A 201 8.06 -3.38 -5.92
C LEU A 201 9.14 -2.77 -5.03
N GLU A 202 9.88 -3.64 -4.36
CA GLU A 202 11.13 -3.25 -3.74
C GLU A 202 12.24 -3.31 -4.81
N LEU A 203 12.95 -2.20 -4.99
CA LEU A 203 14.17 -2.17 -5.80
C LEU A 203 15.24 -2.95 -5.03
N ASN A 204 15.26 -4.29 -5.20
CA ASN A 204 16.18 -5.24 -4.56
C ASN A 204 17.65 -5.14 -5.01
N GLY A 205 18.07 -3.94 -5.40
CA GLY A 205 19.38 -3.65 -5.95
C GLY A 205 19.28 -3.18 -7.39
N ILE A 206 19.90 -2.03 -7.63
CA ILE A 206 20.34 -1.68 -8.97
C ILE A 206 21.70 -2.38 -9.14
N THR A 207 21.70 -3.56 -9.74
CA THR A 207 22.97 -4.24 -10.05
C THR A 207 23.63 -3.50 -11.20
N LEU A 208 24.69 -2.79 -10.86
CA LEU A 208 25.62 -2.26 -11.83
C LEU A 208 26.48 -3.40 -12.35
N SER A 209 26.23 -3.80 -13.60
CA SER A 209 27.06 -4.75 -14.33
C SER A 209 27.40 -4.19 -15.71
N GLN A 210 28.64 -4.40 -16.13
CA GLN A 210 29.09 -4.08 -17.49
C GLN A 210 28.67 -5.16 -18.51
N GLN A 211 28.21 -6.31 -18.02
CA GLN A 211 27.78 -7.44 -18.85
C GLN A 211 26.33 -7.82 -18.51
N VAL A 212 25.53 -8.04 -19.54
CA VAL A 212 24.18 -8.61 -19.43
C VAL A 212 24.19 -9.91 -20.18
N ASP A 213 23.91 -11.02 -19.49
CA ASP A 213 23.70 -12.29 -20.17
C ASP A 213 22.40 -12.18 -20.96
N ARG A 214 22.52 -12.04 -22.29
CA ARG A 214 21.37 -11.86 -23.18
C ARG A 214 20.50 -13.11 -23.30
N ALA A 215 21.04 -14.30 -23.01
CA ALA A 215 20.29 -15.54 -23.07
C ALA A 215 19.47 -15.76 -21.80
N GLN A 216 20.02 -15.41 -20.64
CA GLN A 216 19.38 -15.64 -19.33
C GLN A 216 18.68 -14.40 -18.76
N ARG A 217 18.87 -13.21 -19.37
CA ARG A 217 18.34 -11.91 -18.91
C ARG A 217 18.71 -11.58 -17.46
N THR A 218 19.82 -12.12 -16.99
CA THR A 218 20.36 -11.85 -15.66
C THR A 218 21.47 -10.80 -15.75
N PRO A 219 21.55 -9.89 -14.77
CA PRO A 219 22.71 -9.01 -14.67
C PRO A 219 23.97 -9.85 -14.40
N GLY A 220 25.11 -9.45 -14.99
CA GLY A 220 26.42 -9.98 -14.64
C GLY A 220 26.84 -9.64 -13.20
N GLU A 221 28.09 -9.93 -12.84
CA GLU A 221 28.56 -9.75 -11.45
C GLU A 221 28.31 -8.34 -10.90
N SER A 222 27.84 -8.28 -9.65
CA SER A 222 27.53 -7.03 -8.95
C SER A 222 28.82 -6.33 -8.54
N LEU A 223 29.10 -5.19 -9.18
CA LEU A 223 30.27 -4.38 -8.88
C LEU A 223 29.95 -3.39 -7.77
N GLN A 224 30.48 -3.60 -6.56
CA GLN A 224 30.34 -2.65 -5.44
C GLN A 224 31.34 -1.49 -5.53
N THR A 225 32.45 -1.68 -6.24
CA THR A 225 33.46 -0.64 -6.47
C THR A 225 33.95 -0.78 -7.91
N ILE A 226 33.88 0.31 -8.68
CA ILE A 226 34.40 0.37 -10.04
C ILE A 226 35.64 1.25 -10.04
N SER A 227 36.73 0.80 -10.67
CA SER A 227 37.94 1.61 -10.76
C SER A 227 37.69 2.83 -11.66
N GLU A 228 38.33 3.96 -11.38
CA GLU A 228 38.20 5.18 -12.19
C GLU A 228 38.61 4.94 -13.66
N ALA A 229 39.59 4.07 -13.87
CA ALA A 229 40.05 3.66 -15.20
C ALA A 229 38.98 2.83 -15.94
N ASP A 230 38.34 1.86 -15.26
CA ASP A 230 37.30 1.01 -15.85
C ASP A 230 35.99 1.77 -16.06
N LEU A 231 35.67 2.74 -15.20
CA LEU A 231 34.52 3.63 -15.37
C LEU A 231 34.73 4.57 -16.57
N ARG A 232 35.94 5.08 -16.78
CA ARG A 232 36.26 5.94 -17.94
C ARG A 232 36.34 5.15 -19.24
N ALA A 233 36.79 3.90 -19.19
CA ALA A 233 36.89 3.04 -20.36
C ALA A 233 35.53 2.44 -20.78
N SER A 234 34.73 1.98 -19.82
CA SER A 234 33.54 1.16 -20.06
C SER A 234 32.23 1.81 -19.64
N GLY A 235 32.24 2.90 -18.88
CA GLY A 235 31.03 3.64 -18.49
C GLY A 235 30.02 2.87 -17.63
N LEU A 236 28.85 3.49 -17.44
CA LEU A 236 27.64 2.89 -16.84
C LEU A 236 26.52 2.94 -17.86
N TYR A 237 25.79 1.84 -18.06
CA TYR A 237 24.71 1.79 -19.06
C TYR A 237 23.36 1.42 -18.44
N ALA A 238 22.39 2.30 -18.63
CA ALA A 238 20.96 2.00 -18.59
C ALA A 238 20.38 2.45 -19.94
N TRP A 239 19.68 1.56 -20.66
CA TRP A 239 19.33 1.84 -22.05
C TRP A 239 17.83 2.06 -22.27
N THR A 240 17.51 3.22 -22.83
CA THR A 240 16.20 3.59 -23.39
C THR A 240 16.48 4.50 -24.59
N HIS A 241 15.83 4.24 -25.73
CA HIS A 241 16.10 4.94 -26.98
C HIS A 241 14.85 5.66 -27.47
N LYS A 242 14.85 6.99 -27.30
CA LYS A 242 13.83 7.89 -27.85
C LYS A 242 14.34 8.46 -29.16
N LEU A 243 13.63 8.19 -30.25
CA LEU A 243 14.01 8.59 -31.61
C LEU A 243 13.41 9.94 -32.05
N ASN A 244 12.37 10.41 -31.36
CA ASN A 244 11.66 11.64 -31.71
C ASN A 244 11.88 12.70 -30.63
N PHE A 245 12.55 13.78 -31.01
CA PHE A 245 12.77 14.97 -30.20
C PHE A 245 12.10 16.19 -30.84
N TYR A 246 11.84 17.23 -30.05
CA TYR A 246 11.46 18.55 -30.57
C TYR A 246 12.71 19.28 -31.08
N ASP A 247 12.55 20.32 -31.90
CA ASP A 247 13.68 21.07 -32.50
C ASP A 247 14.63 21.72 -31.47
N ASP A 248 14.14 21.97 -30.25
CA ASP A 248 14.93 22.46 -29.13
C ASP A 248 15.11 21.37 -28.07
N VAL A 249 16.33 20.85 -27.97
CA VAL A 249 16.72 19.79 -27.02
C VAL A 249 17.59 20.30 -25.87
N LEU A 250 17.93 21.59 -25.85
CA LEU A 250 18.83 22.14 -24.85
C LEU A 250 18.13 22.34 -23.49
N GLY A 251 18.89 22.22 -22.40
CA GLY A 251 18.45 22.51 -21.05
C GLY A 251 18.25 21.27 -20.16
N SER A 252 17.39 21.38 -19.14
CA SER A 252 17.22 20.35 -18.11
C SER A 252 16.27 19.23 -18.53
N TRP A 253 16.73 17.99 -18.39
CA TRP A 253 16.00 16.77 -18.70
C TRP A 253 15.75 15.91 -17.47
N GLN A 254 14.69 15.11 -17.54
CA GLN A 254 14.37 14.10 -16.54
C GLN A 254 13.88 12.80 -17.20
N ILE A 255 14.35 11.66 -16.70
CA ILE A 255 13.84 10.33 -17.02
C ILE A 255 13.03 9.86 -15.81
N ARG A 256 11.76 9.49 -16.04
CA ARG A 256 10.88 8.91 -15.03
C ARG A 256 10.60 7.47 -15.41
N VAL A 257 10.88 6.55 -14.51
CA VAL A 257 10.43 5.16 -14.60
C VAL A 257 9.07 5.12 -13.94
N LEU A 258 8.03 4.89 -14.72
CA LEU A 258 6.65 4.84 -14.27
C LEU A 258 6.10 3.41 -14.44
N THR A 259 5.18 3.00 -13.58
CA THR A 259 4.29 1.87 -13.88
C THR A 259 3.32 2.25 -15.01
N ASP A 260 2.66 1.28 -15.63
CA ASP A 260 1.61 1.51 -16.64
C ASP A 260 0.47 2.40 -16.12
N SER A 261 0.23 2.39 -14.80
CA SER A 261 -0.78 3.21 -14.13
C SER A 261 -0.32 4.63 -13.79
N GLY A 262 0.94 4.99 -14.10
CA GLY A 262 1.54 6.31 -13.87
C GLY A 262 2.19 6.51 -12.50
N GLN A 263 2.44 5.44 -11.74
CA GLN A 263 3.14 5.52 -10.45
C GLN A 263 4.64 5.62 -10.66
N LEU A 264 5.31 6.54 -9.96
CA LEU A 264 6.76 6.72 -10.06
C LEU A 264 7.50 5.61 -9.31
N ILE A 265 8.35 4.89 -10.04
CA ILE A 265 9.30 3.90 -9.53
C ILE A 265 10.67 4.57 -9.29
N GLY A 266 11.11 5.45 -10.20
CA GLY A 266 12.40 6.13 -10.09
C GLY A 266 12.55 7.34 -11.02
N LEU A 267 13.47 8.26 -10.68
CA LEU A 267 13.72 9.51 -11.42
C LEU A 267 15.23 9.76 -11.56
N ALA A 268 15.69 10.04 -12.79
CA ALA A 268 17.01 10.59 -13.07
C ALA A 268 16.88 11.98 -13.70
N ARG A 269 17.79 12.91 -13.38
CA ARG A 269 17.85 14.25 -13.97
C ARG A 269 19.21 14.46 -14.62
N PHE A 270 19.25 15.14 -15.76
CA PHE A 270 20.49 15.49 -16.47
C PHE A 270 20.30 16.77 -17.27
N GLU A 271 21.37 17.39 -17.76
CA GLU A 271 21.31 18.59 -18.59
C GLU A 271 21.89 18.31 -19.98
N VAL A 272 21.23 18.80 -21.02
CA VAL A 272 21.70 18.74 -22.41
C VAL A 272 22.21 20.13 -22.77
N ALA A 273 23.53 20.27 -22.81
CA ALA A 273 24.19 21.51 -23.22
C ALA A 273 24.53 21.48 -24.71
N GLY A 274 24.54 22.65 -25.34
CA GLY A 274 25.00 22.79 -26.72
C GLY A 274 26.50 22.49 -26.79
N SER A 275 26.94 21.83 -27.87
CA SER A 275 28.36 21.60 -28.10
C SER A 275 29.08 22.95 -28.17
N THR A 276 29.89 23.27 -27.17
CA THR A 276 30.90 24.33 -27.31
C THR A 276 31.98 23.76 -28.23
N GLN A 277 32.14 24.34 -29.42
CA GLN A 277 33.26 24.04 -30.32
C GLN A 277 34.58 24.50 -29.71
#